data_AF-A0A645JX11-F1
#
_entry.id   AF-A0A645JX11-F1
#
_cell.length_a   1.000
_cell.length_b   1.000
_cell.length_c   1.000
_cell.angle_alpha   90.00
_cell.angle_beta   90.00
_cell.angle_gamma   90.00
#
_symmetry.space_group_name_H-M   'P 1'
#
loop_
_entity.id
_entity.type
_entity.pdbx_description
1 polymer ?
#
loop_
_entity_poly.entity_id
_entity_poly.type
_entity_poly.pdbx_seq_one_letter_code
_entity_poly.pdbx_strand_id
1 'polypeptide(L)'
;MTTPQEVALADCRKCLDFCRRLEIPVTGIVENMSGFVCPDCSARHELFGTGGGARLAEKEGIPLLARVPLDPAFLKDCDFGELPAGLERSATVRAELEKVIQAIR
;
A
#
# COMPACT_ATOMS: atom_id res chain seq x y z
N MET A 1 -0.37 6.42 -3.96
CA MET A 1 -0.95 5.13 -3.51
C MET A 1 -1.77 4.53 -4.66
N THR A 2 -1.83 3.21 -4.76
CA THR A 2 -2.71 2.48 -5.69
C THR A 2 -3.16 1.15 -5.06
N THR A 3 -3.99 0.38 -5.74
CA THR A 3 -4.37 -1.01 -5.37
C THR A 3 -4.06 -1.95 -6.56
N PRO A 4 -4.00 -3.28 -6.38
CA PRO A 4 -3.51 -4.20 -7.42
C PRO A 4 -4.31 -4.20 -8.74
N GLN A 5 -5.56 -3.73 -8.72
CA GLN A 5 -6.49 -3.77 -9.85
C GLN A 5 -6.15 -2.74 -10.92
N GLU A 6 -6.34 -3.12 -12.19
CA GLU A 6 -5.96 -2.29 -13.34
C GLU A 6 -6.62 -0.91 -13.38
N VAL A 7 -7.86 -0.78 -12.87
CA VAL A 7 -8.54 0.52 -12.79
C VAL A 7 -7.80 1.52 -11.89
N ALA A 8 -7.31 1.07 -10.73
CA ALA A 8 -6.54 1.90 -9.80
C ALA A 8 -5.14 2.20 -10.34
N LEU A 9 -4.54 1.27 -11.10
CA LEU A 9 -3.28 1.48 -11.78
C LEU A 9 -3.41 2.52 -12.90
N ALA A 10 -4.52 2.52 -13.63
CA ALA A 10 -4.79 3.50 -14.68
C ALA A 10 -4.86 4.92 -14.14
N ASP A 11 -5.50 5.11 -12.98
CA ASP A 11 -5.55 6.43 -12.35
C ASP A 11 -4.21 6.81 -11.71
N CYS A 12 -3.48 5.86 -11.11
CA CYS A 12 -2.13 6.12 -10.60
C CYS A 12 -1.18 6.59 -11.71
N ARG A 13 -1.26 6.01 -12.92
CA ARG A 13 -0.47 6.46 -14.09
C ARG A 13 -0.75 7.91 -14.45
N LYS A 14 -2.02 8.31 -14.49
CA LYS A 14 -2.40 9.72 -14.76
C LYS A 14 -1.86 10.66 -13.68
N CYS A 15 -1.89 10.25 -12.42
CA CYS A 15 -1.31 11.04 -11.32
C CYS A 15 0.21 11.18 -11.46
N LEU A 16 0.93 10.11 -11.85
CA LEU A 16 2.37 10.18 -12.09
C LEU A 16 2.71 11.10 -13.25
N ASP A 17 1.96 11.02 -14.36
CA ASP A 17 2.10 11.95 -15.48
C ASP A 17 1.84 13.41 -15.07
N PHE A 18 0.84 13.65 -14.23
CA PHE A 18 0.54 14.97 -13.69
C PHE A 18 1.69 15.50 -12.81
N CYS A 19 2.20 14.69 -11.88
CA CYS A 19 3.35 15.06 -11.06
C CYS A 19 4.58 15.40 -11.92
N ARG A 20 4.87 14.59 -12.95
CA ARG A 20 5.97 14.84 -13.88
C ARG A 20 5.81 16.15 -14.64
N ARG A 21 4.59 16.48 -15.09
CA ARG A 21 4.30 17.74 -15.80
C ARG A 21 4.43 18.98 -14.92
N LEU A 22 4.18 18.85 -13.62
CA LEU A 22 4.33 19.93 -12.64
C LEU A 22 5.68 19.89 -11.92
N GLU A 23 6.61 19.03 -12.36
CA GLU A 23 7.92 18.86 -11.75
C GLU A 23 7.86 18.53 -10.25
N ILE A 24 6.79 17.85 -9.81
CA ILE A 24 6.61 17.40 -8.43
C ILE A 24 7.35 16.06 -8.26
N PRO A 25 8.35 15.96 -7.37
CA PRO A 25 9.08 14.73 -7.14
C PRO A 25 8.18 13.67 -6.50
N VAL A 26 8.23 12.44 -7.02
CA VAL A 26 7.50 11.29 -6.49
C VAL A 26 8.46 10.37 -5.77
N THR A 27 8.33 10.26 -4.45
CA THR A 27 9.21 9.42 -3.62
C THR A 27 9.00 7.93 -3.85
N GLY A 28 7.81 7.51 -4.30
CA GLY A 28 7.53 6.12 -4.63
C GLY A 28 6.04 5.75 -4.61
N ILE A 29 5.75 4.47 -4.84
CA ILE A 29 4.40 3.91 -4.83
C ILE A 29 4.19 3.09 -3.56
N VAL A 30 3.02 3.23 -2.94
CA VAL A 30 2.49 2.26 -1.96
C VAL A 30 1.32 1.52 -2.61
N GLU A 31 1.39 0.19 -2.62
CA GLU A 31 0.29 -0.69 -3.05
C GLU A 31 -0.54 -1.03 -1.81
N ASN A 32 -1.75 -0.46 -1.72
CA ASN A 32 -2.72 -0.73 -0.67
C ASN A 32 -3.59 -1.94 -1.04
N MET A 33 -4.26 -2.53 -0.05
CA MET A 33 -5.10 -3.72 -0.20
C MET A 33 -4.36 -4.89 -0.88
N SER A 34 -3.05 -5.00 -0.62
CA SER A 34 -2.20 -6.05 -1.15
C SER A 34 -2.40 -7.31 -0.30
N GLY A 35 -3.45 -8.06 -0.62
CA GLY A 35 -3.87 -9.24 0.09
C GLY A 35 -4.63 -8.96 1.38
N PHE A 36 -5.08 -10.04 2.03
CA PHE A 36 -5.92 -10.03 3.23
C PHE A 36 -5.35 -10.98 4.27
N VAL A 37 -5.15 -10.49 5.48
CA VAL A 37 -4.70 -11.27 6.65
C VAL A 37 -5.94 -11.92 7.27
N CYS A 38 -6.07 -13.24 7.10
CA CYS A 38 -7.21 -13.96 7.65
C CYS A 38 -7.05 -14.15 9.17
N PRO A 39 -8.02 -13.70 9.99
CA PRO A 39 -7.95 -13.86 11.44
C PRO A 39 -8.12 -15.33 11.88
N ASP A 40 -8.76 -16.16 11.05
CA ASP A 40 -9.19 -17.51 11.44
C ASP A 40 -8.24 -18.63 10.97
N CYS A 41 -7.50 -18.41 9.88
CA CYS A 41 -6.64 -19.46 9.29
C CYS A 41 -5.17 -19.05 9.10
N SER A 42 -4.81 -17.83 9.51
CA SER A 42 -3.45 -17.27 9.38
C SER A 42 -2.89 -17.20 7.96
N ALA A 43 -3.66 -17.57 6.94
CA ALA A 43 -3.28 -17.46 5.55
C ALA A 43 -3.48 -16.04 5.03
N ARG A 44 -2.65 -15.67 4.04
CA ARG A 44 -2.83 -14.45 3.25
C ARG A 44 -3.62 -14.78 1.98
N HIS A 45 -4.70 -14.05 1.76
CA HIS A 45 -5.55 -14.23 0.58
C HIS A 45 -5.43 -13.04 -0.37
N GLU A 46 -5.22 -13.32 -1.64
CA GLU A 46 -5.10 -12.28 -2.68
C GLU A 46 -6.48 -11.95 -3.26
N LEU A 47 -7.26 -11.17 -2.51
CA LEU A 47 -8.65 -10.83 -2.87
C LEU A 47 -8.76 -10.07 -4.21
N PHE A 48 -7.73 -9.30 -4.55
CA PHE A 48 -7.74 -8.34 -5.65
C PHE A 48 -6.61 -8.56 -6.66
N GLY A 49 -5.94 -9.72 -6.60
CA GLY A 49 -4.69 -9.97 -7.30
C GLY A 49 -3.49 -9.30 -6.64
N THR A 50 -2.32 -9.43 -7.25
CA THR A 50 -1.04 -8.95 -6.68
C THR A 50 -0.12 -8.29 -7.69
N GLY A 51 0.73 -7.40 -7.16
CA GLY A 51 1.90 -6.89 -7.86
C GLY A 51 1.59 -5.86 -8.94
N GLY A 52 0.36 -5.35 -9.01
CA GLY A 52 -0.02 -4.29 -9.94
C GLY A 52 0.81 -3.02 -9.72
N GLY A 53 0.89 -2.57 -8.48
CA GLY A 53 1.69 -1.42 -8.08
C GLY A 53 3.18 -1.65 -8.26
N ALA A 54 3.65 -2.89 -8.08
CA ALA A 54 5.05 -3.24 -8.30
C ALA A 54 5.47 -3.15 -9.77
N ARG A 55 4.64 -3.69 -10.67
CA ARG A 55 4.85 -3.58 -12.13
C ARG A 55 4.78 -2.12 -12.58
N LEU A 56 3.88 -1.33 -12.00
CA LEU A 56 3.80 0.10 -12.28
C LEU A 56 5.06 0.83 -11.80
N ALA A 57 5.51 0.57 -10.57
CA ALA A 57 6.72 1.16 -10.01
C ALA A 57 7.95 0.89 -10.89
N GLU A 58 8.14 -0.37 -11.31
CA GLU A 58 9.20 -0.78 -12.23
C GLU A 58 9.11 -0.07 -13.58
N LYS A 59 7.91 -0.02 -14.18
CA LYS A 59 7.70 0.65 -15.48
C LYS A 59 8.02 2.14 -15.44
N GLU A 60 7.66 2.81 -14.35
CA GLU A 60 7.82 4.26 -14.20
C GLU A 60 9.18 4.64 -13.59
N GLY A 61 10.04 3.65 -13.28
CA GLY A 61 11.37 3.89 -12.71
C GLY A 61 11.35 4.50 -11.32
N ILE A 62 10.30 4.26 -10.53
CA ILE A 62 10.14 4.77 -9.16
C ILE A 62 10.05 3.61 -8.16
N PRO A 63 10.46 3.79 -6.90
CA PRO A 63 10.50 2.69 -5.95
C PRO A 63 9.09 2.29 -5.49
N LEU A 64 8.90 1.00 -5.25
CA LEU A 64 7.76 0.49 -4.48
C LEU A 64 8.14 0.53 -2.99
N LEU A 65 7.47 1.37 -2.22
CA LEU A 65 7.79 1.63 -0.82
C LEU A 65 7.21 0.57 0.11
N ALA A 66 5.98 0.13 -0.15
CA ALA A 66 5.27 -0.82 0.69
C ALA A 66 4.11 -1.50 -0.03
N ARG A 67 3.68 -2.64 0.54
CA ARG A 67 2.50 -3.40 0.15
C ARG A 67 1.61 -3.63 1.38
N VAL A 68 0.69 -2.73 1.64
CA VAL A 68 -0.15 -2.76 2.84
C VAL A 68 -1.32 -3.73 2.63
N PRO A 69 -1.45 -4.81 3.42
CA PRO A 69 -2.57 -5.73 3.33
C PRO A 69 -3.81 -5.19 4.03
N LEU A 70 -4.96 -5.80 3.76
CA LEU A 70 -6.15 -5.67 4.58
C LEU A 70 -6.01 -6.54 5.83
N ASP A 71 -6.00 -5.92 7.01
CA ASP A 71 -6.01 -6.59 8.30
C ASP A 71 -7.22 -6.09 9.11
N PRO A 72 -8.24 -6.94 9.35
CA PRO A 72 -9.45 -6.54 10.07
C PRO A 72 -9.21 -5.92 11.45
N ALA A 73 -8.19 -6.39 12.18
CA ALA A 73 -7.90 -5.88 13.52
C ALA A 73 -7.35 -4.45 13.45
N PHE A 74 -6.46 -4.18 12.50
CA PHE A 74 -5.94 -2.84 12.24
C PHE A 74 -7.02 -1.89 11.75
N LEU A 75 -7.83 -2.32 10.77
CA LEU A 75 -8.87 -1.50 10.15
C LEU A 75 -9.91 -1.05 11.18
N LYS A 76 -10.35 -1.97 12.04
CA LYS A 76 -11.33 -1.66 13.08
C LYS A 76 -10.84 -0.55 14.00
N ASP A 77 -9.62 -0.63 14.50
CA ASP A 77 -9.08 0.38 15.41
C ASP A 77 -8.85 1.72 14.67
N CYS A 78 -8.46 1.68 13.39
CA CYS A 78 -8.34 2.89 12.57
C CYS A 78 -9.67 3.63 12.37
N ASP A 79 -10.79 2.90 12.19
CA ASP A 79 -12.12 3.52 12.05
C ASP A 79 -12.54 4.28 13.32
N PHE A 80 -12.03 3.89 14.49
CA PHE A 80 -12.24 4.60 15.75
C PHE A 80 -11.18 5.67 16.05
N GLY A 81 -10.22 5.89 15.14
CA GLY A 81 -9.12 6.83 15.34
C GLY A 81 -8.00 6.33 16.27
N GLU A 82 -8.01 5.05 16.62
CA GLU A 82 -7.08 4.42 17.57
C GLU A 82 -5.86 3.82 16.84
N LEU A 83 -5.17 4.64 16.03
CA LEU A 83 -4.04 4.19 15.21
C LEU A 83 -2.93 3.48 16.01
N PRO A 84 -2.49 3.95 17.20
CA PRO A 84 -1.49 3.25 17.99
C PRO A 84 -1.91 1.81 18.34
N ALA A 85 -3.15 1.63 18.78
CA ALA A 85 -3.69 0.30 19.09
C ALA A 85 -3.76 -0.59 17.84
N GLY A 86 -4.19 -0.05 16.70
CA GLY A 86 -4.21 -0.77 15.43
C GLY A 86 -2.81 -1.27 15.01
N LEU A 87 -1.78 -0.44 15.15
CA LEU A 87 -0.39 -0.79 14.83
C LEU A 87 0.21 -1.81 15.79
N GLU A 88 -0.25 -1.85 17.04
CA GLU A 88 0.13 -2.90 17.99
C GLU A 88 -0.52 -4.24 17.62
N ARG A 89 -1.76 -4.23 17.14
CA ARG A 89 -2.48 -5.45 16.75
C ARG A 89 -2.02 -6.05 15.43
N SER A 90 -1.54 -5.24 14.49
CA SER A 90 -1.07 -5.73 13.18
C SER A 90 0.43 -5.52 12.98
N ALA A 91 1.21 -6.53 13.32
CA ALA A 91 2.65 -6.54 13.04
C ALA A 91 2.94 -6.42 11.54
N THR A 92 2.07 -6.97 10.68
CA THR A 92 2.23 -6.92 9.23
C THR A 92 2.06 -5.51 8.69
N VAL A 93 0.97 -4.81 9.07
CA VAL A 93 0.75 -3.42 8.62
C VAL A 93 1.83 -2.51 9.18
N ARG A 94 2.20 -2.68 10.46
CA ARG A 94 3.29 -1.91 11.09
C ARG A 94 4.60 -2.05 10.31
N ALA A 95 5.01 -3.27 9.98
CA ALA A 95 6.24 -3.52 9.22
C ALA A 95 6.22 -2.85 7.83
N GLU A 96 5.08 -2.83 7.15
CA GLU A 96 4.94 -2.15 5.85
C GLU A 96 5.03 -0.63 5.98
N LEU A 97 4.42 -0.04 7.02
CA LEU A 97 4.53 1.41 7.27
C LEU A 97 5.94 1.82 7.71
N GLU A 98 6.65 0.99 8.47
CA GLU A 98 8.04 1.21 8.83
C GLU A 98 8.95 1.31 7.60
N LYS A 99 8.71 0.49 6.55
CA LYS A 99 9.42 0.61 5.27
C LYS A 99 9.20 1.97 4.61
N VAL A 100 7.96 2.46 4.62
CA VAL A 100 7.64 3.80 4.09
C VAL A 100 8.39 4.86 4.88
N ILE A 101 8.36 4.80 6.21
CA ILE A 101 9.05 5.75 7.09
C ILE A 101 10.56 5.77 6.82
N GLN A 102 11.18 4.61 6.64
CA GLN A 102 12.61 4.50 6.32
C GLN A 102 12.97 5.08 4.95
N ALA A 103 12.05 5.01 3.98
CA ALA A 103 12.30 5.50 2.62
C ALA A 103 12.10 7.02 2.46
N ILE A 104 11.40 7.68 3.39
CA ILE A 104 11.10 9.12 3.34
C ILE A 104 11.92 9.94 4.35
N ARG A 105 12.68 9.29 5.23
CA ARG A 105 13.64 9.92 6.16
C ARG A 105 14.99 10.11 5.50
#